data_AF-A0A143QNC2-F1
#
_entry.id   AF-A0A143QNC2-F1
#
_cell.length_a   1.000
_cell.length_b   1.000
_cell.length_c   1.000
_cell.angle_alpha   90.00
_cell.angle_beta   90.00
_cell.angle_gamma   90.00
#
_symmetry.space_group_name_H-M   'P 1'
#
loop_
_entity.id
_entity.type
_entity.pdbx_description
1 polymer ?
#
loop_
_entity_poly.entity_id
_entity_poly.type
_entity_poly.pdbx_seq_one_letter_code
_entity_poly.pdbx_strand_id
1 'polypeptide(L)'
;MGTANGAPSPRDDNYDVNLAQARVFARGLAEHIRTCSAAIEIAQSKAFRARADRAESRARQFESEASTLRTELYEMYRHIDAMTARFPELRTDPAVRG
;
A
#
# COMPACT_ATOMS: atom_id res chain seq x y z
N MET A 1 2.73 -36.75 -33.94
CA MET A 1 3.42 -35.46 -34.16
C MET A 1 3.08 -34.56 -32.98
N GLY A 2 4.10 -34.07 -32.29
CA GLY A 2 3.96 -33.38 -31.01
C GLY A 2 3.68 -31.88 -31.10
N THR A 3 2.88 -31.43 -30.13
CA THR A 3 2.94 -30.18 -29.36
C THR A 3 2.96 -28.82 -30.07
N ALA A 4 1.90 -28.04 -29.85
CA ALA A 4 2.01 -26.72 -29.24
C ALA A 4 0.68 -26.36 -28.57
N ASN A 5 0.58 -26.62 -27.27
CA ASN A 5 -0.36 -25.92 -26.41
C ASN A 5 0.02 -24.43 -26.49
N GLY A 6 -0.78 -23.65 -27.21
CA GLY A 6 -0.66 -22.19 -27.21
C GLY A 6 -0.94 -21.71 -25.80
N ALA A 7 0.12 -21.45 -25.04
CA ALA A 7 0.03 -20.74 -23.77
C ALA A 7 -0.72 -19.41 -24.02
N PRO A 8 -1.61 -18.98 -23.10
CA PRO A 8 -2.31 -17.71 -23.25
C PRO A 8 -1.29 -16.59 -23.43
N SER A 9 -1.47 -15.78 -24.47
CA SER A 9 -0.57 -14.67 -24.82
C SER A 9 -0.38 -13.77 -23.59
N PRO A 10 0.86 -13.48 -23.12
CA PRO A 10 1.06 -12.99 -21.76
C PRO A 10 0.74 -11.50 -21.55
N ARG A 11 0.41 -10.77 -22.61
CA ARG A 11 0.20 -9.32 -22.63
C ARG A 11 -0.85 -9.03 -23.69
N ASP A 12 -2.02 -8.55 -23.28
CA ASP A 12 -3.06 -8.09 -24.21
C ASP A 12 -2.63 -6.79 -24.91
N ASP A 13 -3.36 -6.38 -25.96
CA ASP A 13 -3.05 -5.17 -26.74
C ASP A 13 -3.01 -3.88 -25.88
N ASN A 14 -3.60 -3.92 -24.68
CA ASN A 14 -3.65 -2.81 -23.75
C ASN A 14 -2.63 -2.93 -22.61
N TYR A 15 -1.73 -3.92 -22.64
CA TYR A 15 -0.82 -4.19 -21.53
C TYR A 15 0.02 -2.97 -21.16
N ASP A 16 0.58 -2.29 -22.16
CA ASP A 16 1.44 -1.12 -21.94
C ASP A 16 0.66 0.07 -21.35
N VAL A 17 -0.57 0.28 -21.79
CA VAL A 17 -1.47 1.31 -21.25
C VAL A 17 -1.86 0.97 -19.81
N ASN A 18 -2.24 -0.28 -19.55
CA ASN A 18 -2.60 -0.75 -18.22
C ASN A 18 -1.40 -0.71 -17.27
N LEU A 19 -0.19 -1.02 -17.75
CA LEU A 19 1.04 -0.90 -16.99
C LEU A 19 1.34 0.57 -16.65
N ALA A 20 1.17 1.48 -17.62
CA ALA A 20 1.35 2.92 -17.37
C ALA A 20 0.37 3.44 -16.31
N GLN A 21 -0.91 3.04 -16.39
CA GLN A 21 -1.91 3.36 -15.37
C GLN A 21 -1.53 2.76 -14.01
N ALA A 22 -1.14 1.48 -13.97
CA ALA A 22 -0.73 0.82 -12.75
C ALA A 22 0.47 1.51 -12.08
N ARG A 23 1.41 2.06 -12.85
CA ARG A 23 2.52 2.87 -12.31
C ARG A 23 2.02 4.15 -11.63
N VAL A 24 1.05 4.85 -12.23
CA VAL A 24 0.45 6.05 -11.62
C VAL A 24 -0.25 5.70 -10.32
N PHE A 25 -1.07 4.64 -10.31
CA PHE A 25 -1.72 4.16 -9.10
C PHE A 25 -0.73 3.73 -8.02
N ALA A 26 0.33 2.99 -8.40
CA ALA A 26 1.34 2.53 -7.45
C ALA A 26 2.08 3.70 -6.78
N ARG A 27 2.35 4.77 -7.53
CA ARG A 27 2.94 6.00 -6.98
C ARG A 27 2.03 6.68 -5.98
N GLY A 28 0.74 6.82 -6.32
CA GLY A 28 -0.26 7.39 -5.40
C GLY A 28 -0.38 6.57 -4.12
N LEU A 29 -0.39 5.23 -4.23
CA LEU A 29 -0.40 4.34 -3.07
C LEU A 29 0.88 4.49 -2.23
N ALA A 30 2.06 4.57 -2.85
CA ALA A 30 3.33 4.76 -2.13
C ALA A 30 3.37 6.10 -1.38
N GLU A 31 2.83 7.18 -1.94
CA GLU A 31 2.66 8.45 -1.24
C GLU A 31 1.67 8.35 -0.07
N HIS A 32 0.52 7.70 -0.29
CA HIS A 32 -0.48 7.51 0.76
C HIS A 32 0.05 6.63 1.91
N ILE A 33 0.81 5.58 1.60
CA ILE A 33 1.52 4.74 2.58
C ILE A 33 2.44 5.57 3.47
N ARG A 34 3.22 6.50 2.89
CA ARG A 34 4.10 7.40 3.66
C ARG A 34 3.29 8.30 4.59
N THR A 35 2.21 8.88 4.08
CA THR A 35 1.32 9.75 4.87
C THR A 35 0.65 8.98 6.01
N CYS A 36 0.09 7.80 5.75
CA CYS A 36 -0.51 6.95 6.77
C CYS A 36 0.51 6.50 7.82
N SER A 37 1.73 6.15 7.41
CA SER A 37 2.80 5.76 8.33
C SER A 37 3.15 6.90 9.29
N ALA A 38 3.34 8.12 8.77
CA ALA A 38 3.57 9.30 9.59
C ALA A 38 2.39 9.61 10.53
N ALA A 39 1.15 9.45 10.05
CA ALA A 39 -0.04 9.64 10.87
C ALA A 39 -0.12 8.62 12.02
N ILE A 40 0.26 7.35 11.79
CA ILE A 40 0.35 6.32 12.84
C ILE A 40 1.36 6.74 13.92
N GLU A 41 2.56 7.18 13.53
CA GLU A 41 3.60 7.62 14.46
C GLU A 41 3.13 8.80 15.31
N ILE A 42 2.42 9.76 14.69
CA ILE A 42 1.84 10.92 15.38
C ILE A 42 0.76 10.46 16.37
N ALA A 43 -0.15 9.57 15.97
CA ALA A 43 -1.21 9.06 16.83
C ALA A 43 -0.63 8.29 18.02
N GLN A 44 0.37 7.44 17.80
CA GLN A 44 1.07 6.73 18.87
C GLN A 44 1.78 7.69 19.84
N SER A 45 2.43 8.73 19.32
CA SER A 45 3.08 9.77 20.13
C SER A 45 2.06 10.54 20.98
N LYS A 46 0.89 10.87 20.42
CA LYS A 46 -0.22 11.51 21.14
C LYS A 46 -0.80 10.59 22.23
N ALA A 47 -0.97 9.30 21.93
CA ALA A 47 -1.41 8.30 22.90
C ALA A 47 -0.44 8.20 24.08
N PHE A 48 0.87 8.16 23.80
CA PHE A 48 1.91 8.13 24.83
C PHE A 48 1.84 9.35 25.75
N ARG A 49 1.76 10.57 25.19
CA ARG A 49 1.60 11.80 25.97
C ARG A 49 0.33 11.80 26.81
N ALA A 50 -0.81 11.39 26.22
CA ALA A 50 -2.08 11.31 26.95
C ALA A 50 -2.02 10.33 28.14
N ARG A 51 -1.27 9.22 28.04
CA ARG A 51 -1.03 8.32 29.19
C ARG A 51 -0.18 8.98 30.28
N ALA A 52 0.87 9.71 29.89
CA ALA A 52 1.70 10.45 30.85
C ALA A 52 0.87 11.48 31.63
N ASP A 53 -0.10 12.12 30.95
CA ASP A 53 -1.04 13.07 31.55
C ASP A 53 -2.23 12.40 32.28
N ARG A 54 -2.25 11.06 32.40
CA ARG A 54 -3.35 10.27 32.98
C ARG A 54 -4.72 10.48 32.31
N ALA A 55 -4.73 10.92 31.06
CA ALA A 55 -5.93 11.10 30.24
C ALA A 55 -6.30 9.82 29.48
N GLU A 56 -6.70 8.77 30.20
CA GLU A 56 -6.90 7.42 29.63
C GLU A 56 -7.86 7.34 28.45
N SER A 57 -9.00 8.03 28.51
CA SER A 57 -9.98 8.04 27.42
C SER A 57 -9.37 8.59 26.12
N ARG A 58 -8.58 9.66 26.24
CA ARG A 58 -7.91 10.29 25.09
C ARG A 58 -6.77 9.43 24.56
N ALA A 59 -6.05 8.73 25.44
CA ALA A 59 -5.05 7.75 25.02
C ALA A 59 -5.69 6.63 24.18
N ARG A 60 -6.82 6.06 24.65
CA ARG A 60 -7.56 5.01 23.92
C ARG A 60 -8.07 5.49 22.55
N GLN A 61 -8.52 6.74 22.46
CA GLN A 61 -8.93 7.32 21.19
C GLN A 61 -7.78 7.34 20.17
N PHE A 62 -6.61 7.81 20.58
CA PHE A 62 -5.44 7.84 19.70
C PHE A 62 -4.91 6.44 19.34
N GLU A 63 -4.99 5.48 20.27
CA GLU A 63 -4.67 4.07 19.97
C GLU A 63 -5.62 3.47 18.94
N SER A 64 -6.92 3.78 19.04
CA SER A 64 -7.92 3.35 18.07
C SER A 64 -7.65 3.97 16.69
N GLU A 65 -7.33 5.25 16.63
CA GLU A 65 -6.93 5.94 15.39
C GLU A 65 -5.72 5.25 14.74
N ALA A 66 -4.67 5.00 15.51
CA ALA A 66 -3.49 4.28 15.04
C ALA A 66 -3.82 2.83 14.59
N SER A 67 -4.82 2.18 15.17
CA SER A 67 -5.27 0.84 14.76
C SER A 67 -6.01 0.87 13.43
N THR A 68 -6.89 1.85 13.23
CA THR A 68 -7.60 2.05 11.96
C THR A 68 -6.59 2.32 10.84
N LEU A 69 -5.65 3.24 11.07
CA LEU A 69 -4.61 3.57 10.09
C LEU A 69 -3.72 2.37 9.74
N ARG A 70 -3.38 1.50 10.71
CA ARG A 70 -2.64 0.25 10.44
C ARG A 70 -3.42 -0.72 9.55
N THR A 71 -4.74 -0.77 9.71
CA THR A 71 -5.61 -1.61 8.86
C THR A 71 -5.63 -1.06 7.42
N GLU A 72 -5.78 0.26 7.27
CA GLU A 72 -5.69 0.93 5.97
C GLU A 72 -4.32 0.72 5.31
N LEU A 73 -3.24 0.84 6.08
CA LEU A 73 -1.87 0.59 5.63
C LEU A 73 -1.70 -0.82 5.07
N TYR A 74 -2.26 -1.82 5.76
CA TYR A 74 -2.22 -3.20 5.30
C TYR A 74 -2.95 -3.40 3.95
N GLU A 75 -4.14 -2.82 3.79
CA GLU A 75 -4.89 -2.93 2.53
C GLU A 75 -4.17 -2.25 1.36
N MET A 76 -3.49 -1.13 1.60
CA MET A 76 -2.68 -0.48 0.57
C MET A 76 -1.52 -1.36 0.10
N TYR A 77 -0.79 -1.99 1.02
CA TYR A 77 0.27 -2.94 0.66
C TYR A 77 -0.29 -4.13 -0.11
N ARG A 78 -1.45 -4.66 0.30
CA ARG A 78 -2.14 -5.74 -0.42
C ARG A 78 -2.50 -5.33 -1.85
N HIS A 79 -2.92 -4.09 -2.09
CA HIS A 79 -3.19 -3.59 -3.44
C HIS A 79 -1.92 -3.50 -4.29
N ILE A 80 -0.80 -3.04 -3.71
CA ILE A 80 0.51 -3.03 -4.39
C ILE A 80 0.94 -4.46 -4.75
N ASP A 81 0.79 -5.42 -3.85
CA ASP A 81 1.13 -6.82 -4.11
C ASP A 81 0.28 -7.41 -5.24
N ALA A 82 -1.03 -7.16 -5.24
CA ALA A 82 -1.94 -7.61 -6.29
C ALA A 82 -1.58 -6.99 -7.66
N MET A 83 -1.29 -5.69 -7.69
CA MET A 83 -0.83 -5.01 -8.90
C MET A 83 0.50 -5.56 -9.40
N THR A 84 1.41 -5.85 -8.49
CA THR A 84 2.75 -6.38 -8.78
C THR A 84 2.70 -7.83 -9.27
N ALA A 85 1.72 -8.61 -8.83
CA ALA A 85 1.46 -9.95 -9.37
C ALA A 85 0.99 -9.88 -10.84
N ARG A 86 0.19 -8.86 -11.19
CA ARG A 86 -0.28 -8.63 -12.56
C ARG A 86 0.76 -7.93 -13.46
N PHE A 87 1.55 -7.02 -12.90
CA PHE A 87 2.55 -6.21 -13.59
C PHE A 87 3.90 -6.32 -12.86
N PRO A 88 4.69 -7.38 -13.15
CA PRO A 88 5.97 -7.61 -12.47
C PRO A 88 6.97 -6.46 -12.59
N GLU A 89 6.87 -5.65 -13.65
CA GLU A 89 7.71 -4.46 -13.90
C GLU A 89 7.61 -3.41 -12.79
N LEU A 90 6.52 -3.42 -12.00
CA LEU A 90 6.36 -2.53 -10.86
C LEU A 90 7.36 -2.80 -9.73
N ARG A 91 7.89 -4.03 -9.58
CA ARG A 91 8.91 -4.37 -8.54
C ARG A 91 10.20 -3.57 -8.66
N THR A 92 10.51 -3.17 -9.89
CA THR A 92 11.70 -2.43 -10.25
C THR A 92 11.41 -0.95 -10.50
N ASP A 93 10.14 -0.51 -10.40
CA ASP A 93 9.81 0.89 -10.58
C ASP A 93 10.37 1.70 -9.40
N PRO A 94 11.29 2.64 -9.65
CA PRO A 94 11.93 3.43 -8.59
C PRO A 94 10.92 4.27 -7.82
N ALA A 95 9.77 4.61 -8.42
CA ALA A 95 8.75 5.39 -7.77
C ALA A 95 7.85 4.56 -6.83
N VAL A 96 7.96 3.23 -6.88
CA VAL A 96 7.25 2.28 -5.99
C VAL A 96 8.15 1.77 -4.88
N ARG A 97 9.48 1.75 -5.09
CA ARG A 97 10.45 1.25 -4.10
C ARG A 97 10.63 2.12 -2.85
N GLY A 98 10.27 3.40 -2.91
CA GLY A 98 10.47 4.35 -1.81
C GLY A 98 11.92 4.74 -1.63
#